data_AF-A0A6I3LDF7-F1
#
_entry.id   AF-A0A6I3LDF7-F1
#
_cell.length_a   1.000
_cell.length_b   1.000
_cell.length_c   1.000
_cell.angle_alpha   90.00
_cell.angle_beta   90.00
_cell.angle_gamma   90.00
#
_symmetry.space_group_name_H-M   'P 1'
#
loop_
_entity.id
_entity.type
_entity.pdbx_description
1 polymer ?
#
loop_
_entity_poly.entity_id
_entity_poly.type
_entity_poly.pdbx_seq_one_letter_code
_entity_poly.pdbx_strand_id
1 'polypeptide(L)' 'MDMGVKLSSKDVAKHLGIEPVTVRKYASMLEEQGYSFNKDSKGCRLYTEDDVKTLEYLCTMTKINGHS' A
#
# COMPACT_ATOMS: atom_id res chain seq x y z
N MET A 1 -7.54 -11.76 -18.67
CA MET A 1 -6.26 -12.35 -18.21
C MET A 1 -5.74 -11.40 -17.15
N ASP A 2 -6.17 -11.59 -15.90
CA ASP A 2 -5.69 -10.75 -14.79
C ASP A 2 -4.38 -11.38 -14.31
N MET A 3 -3.28 -10.93 -14.91
CA MET A 3 -1.94 -11.38 -14.56
C MET A 3 -1.57 -10.67 -13.26
N GLY A 4 -1.90 -11.28 -12.12
CA GLY A 4 -1.70 -10.72 -10.79
C GLY A 4 -0.28 -10.20 -10.56
N VAL A 5 -0.06 -8.93 -10.91
CA VAL A 5 1.20 -8.21 -10.73
C VAL A 5 1.29 -7.87 -9.26
N LYS A 6 2.13 -8.63 -8.56
CA LYS A 6 2.46 -8.38 -7.16
C LYS A 6 3.52 -7.30 -7.11
N LEU A 7 3.10 -6.08 -6.78
CA LEU A 7 3.95 -4.90 -6.68
C LEU A 7 4.73 -4.90 -5.36
N SER A 8 5.95 -4.39 -5.38
CA SER A 8 6.70 -4.14 -4.15
C SER A 8 6.35 -2.77 -3.57
N SER A 9 6.63 -2.55 -2.28
CA SER A 9 6.47 -1.24 -1.63
C SER A 9 7.11 -0.07 -2.40
N LYS A 10 8.19 -0.33 -3.16
CA LYS A 10 8.84 0.67 -4.02
C LYS A 10 8.00 1.01 -5.26
N ASP A 11 7.38 0.02 -5.89
CA ASP A 11 6.54 0.21 -7.07
C ASP A 11 5.25 0.93 -6.68
N VAL A 12 4.64 0.53 -5.57
CA VAL A 12 3.46 1.21 -5.00
C VAL A 12 3.78 2.67 -4.66
N ALA A 13 4.94 2.94 -4.05
CA ALA A 13 5.38 4.30 -3.76
C ALA A 13 5.49 5.17 -5.02
N LYS A 14 6.08 4.62 -6.09
CA LYS A 14 6.17 5.30 -7.39
C LYS A 14 4.80 5.53 -8.03
N HIS A 15 3.91 4.53 -7.95
CA HIS A 15 2.56 4.61 -8.51
C HIS A 15 1.72 5.69 -7.84
N LEU A 16 1.77 5.74 -6.50
CA LEU A 16 1.03 6.71 -5.69
C LEU A 16 1.72 8.07 -5.59
N GLY A 17 2.96 8.20 -6.10
CA GLY A 17 3.77 9.41 -5.98
C GLY A 17 4.08 9.80 -4.53
N ILE A 18 4.24 8.82 -3.64
CA ILE A 18 4.57 9.03 -2.23
C ILE A 18 5.88 8.36 -1.85
N GLU A 19 6.39 8.68 -0.67
CA GLU A 19 7.57 7.99 -0.17
C GLU A 19 7.27 6.54 0.24
N PRO A 20 8.21 5.61 0.02
CA PRO A 20 8.06 4.22 0.43
C PRO A 20 7.91 4.06 1.95
N VAL A 21 8.38 5.03 2.75
CA VAL A 21 8.14 5.05 4.19
C VAL A 21 6.66 5.28 4.51
N THR A 22 5.95 6.11 3.75
CA THR A 22 4.53 6.39 3.91
C THR A 22 3.69 5.17 3.53
N VAL A 23 4.03 4.48 2.43
CA VAL A 23 3.40 3.20 2.06
C VAL A 23 3.50 2.19 3.20
N ARG A 24 4.68 2.08 3.83
CA ARG A 24 4.89 1.16 4.96
C ARG A 24 4.07 1.55 6.18
N LYS A 25 3.96 2.85 6.48
CA LYS A 25 3.10 3.35 7.56
C LYS A 25 1.64 2.97 7.32
N TYR A 26 1.10 3.25 6.14
CA TYR A 26 -0.27 2.88 5.81
C TYR A 26 -0.49 1.38 5.83
N ALA A 27 0.45 0.58 5.31
CA ALA A 27 0.37 -0.87 5.38
C ALA A 27 0.36 -1.36 6.83
N SER A 28 1.21 -0.82 7.71
CA SER A 28 1.17 -1.17 9.13
C SER A 28 -0.15 -0.78 9.79
N MET A 29 -0.66 0.44 9.54
CA MET A 29 -1.96 0.88 10.06
C MET A 29 -3.10 -0.02 9.58
N LEU A 30 -3.08 -0.45 8.32
CA LEU A 30 -4.03 -1.40 7.78
C LEU A 30 -3.92 -2.75 8.48
N GLU A 31 -2.71 -3.28 8.69
CA GLU A 31 -2.49 -4.52 9.46
C GLU A 31 -3.02 -4.40 10.90
N GLU A 32 -2.83 -3.26 11.56
CA GLU A 32 -3.36 -2.99 12.91
C GLU A 32 -4.88 -2.98 12.95
N GLN A 33 -5.54 -2.56 11.86
CA GLN A 33 -7.00 -2.56 11.72
C GLN A 33 -7.56 -3.90 11.27
N GLY A 34 -6.72 -4.93 11.08
CA GLY A 34 -7.11 -6.29 10.70
C GLY A 34 -6.97 -6.61 9.20
N TYR A 35 -6.40 -5.71 8.40
CA TYR A 35 -6.13 -5.95 6.98
C TYR A 35 -4.89 -6.84 6.80
N SER A 36 -4.99 -7.91 6.01
CA SER A 36 -3.87 -8.84 5.81
C SER A 36 -3.26 -8.68 4.43
N PHE A 37 -2.01 -8.22 4.36
CA PHE A 37 -1.26 -8.19 3.10
C PHE A 37 -0.73 -9.57 2.73
N ASN A 38 -0.68 -9.84 1.43
CA ASN A 38 0.05 -10.98 0.91
C ASN A 38 1.54 -10.83 1.23
N LYS A 39 2.16 -11.92 1.66
CA LYS A 39 3.60 -11.98 1.92
C LYS A 39 4.20 -13.08 1.04
N ASP A 40 5.35 -12.81 0.44
CA ASP A 40 6.13 -13.81 -0.28
C ASP A 40 6.71 -14.86 0.69
N SER A 41 7.25 -15.96 0.18
CA SER A 41 8.00 -16.94 1.01
C SER A 41 9.15 -16.32 1.79
N LYS A 42 9.66 -15.16 1.37
CA LYS A 42 10.69 -14.39 2.08
C LYS A 42 10.14 -13.43 3.16
N GLY A 43 8.82 -13.41 3.39
CA GLY A 43 8.16 -12.48 4.31
C GLY A 43 8.05 -11.05 3.75
N CYS A 44 8.36 -10.84 2.48
CA CYS A 44 8.19 -9.53 1.84
C CYS A 44 6.72 -9.28 1.50
N ARG A 45 6.17 -8.13 1.91
CA ARG A 45 4.81 -7.71 1.54
C ARG A 45 4.68 -7.54 0.02
N LEU A 46 3.68 -8.18 -0.55
CA LEU A 46 3.31 -8.17 -1.95
C LEU A 46 1.96 -7.48 -2.07
N TYR A 47 1.94 -6.37 -2.80
CA TYR A 47 0.75 -5.57 -2.99
C TYR A 47 0.09 -5.93 -4.31
N THR A 48 -1.17 -6.29 -4.26
CA THR A 48 -2.03 -6.44 -5.44
C THR A 48 -2.57 -5.08 -5.87
N GLU A 49 -3.18 -5.00 -7.05
CA GLU A 49 -3.85 -3.77 -7.49
C GLU A 49 -4.94 -3.31 -6.51
N ASP A 50 -5.61 -4.24 -5.83
CA ASP A 50 -6.60 -3.92 -4.81
C ASP A 50 -5.97 -3.28 -3.57
N ASP A 51 -4.83 -3.83 -3.11
CA ASP A 51 -4.03 -3.23 -2.04
C ASP A 51 -3.58 -1.81 -2.44
N VAL A 52 -3.14 -1.62 -3.69
CA VAL A 52 -2.71 -0.30 -4.19
C VAL A 52 -3.86 0.69 -4.22
N LYS A 53 -5.05 0.30 -4.68
CA LYS A 53 -6.25 1.15 -4.65
C LYS A 53 -6.65 1.52 -3.22
N THR A 54 -6.55 0.57 -2.29
CA THR A 54 -6.82 0.82 -0.87
C THR A 54 -5.84 1.84 -0.28
N LEU A 55 -4.55 1.69 -0.59
CA LEU A 55 -3.50 2.62 -0.18
C LEU A 55 -3.65 3.99 -0.85
N GLU A 56 -4.08 4.04 -2.12
CA GLU A 56 -4.38 5.28 -2.86
C GLU A 56 -5.54 6.03 -2.20
N TYR A 57 -6.60 5.31 -1.85
CA TYR A 57 -7.76 5.87 -1.19
C TYR A 57 -7.37 6.45 0.18
N LEU A 58 -6.59 5.71 0.98
CA LEU A 58 -6.03 6.21 2.24
C LEU A 58 -5.15 7.45 2.03
N CYS A 59 -4.27 7.43 1.04
CA CYS A 59 -3.41 8.57 0.73
C CYS A 59 -4.26 9.81 0.39
N THR A 60 -5.29 9.64 -0.43
CA THR A 60 -6.22 10.70 -0.81
C THR A 60 -6.99 11.21 0.42
N MET A 61 -7.53 10.32 1.25
CA MET A 61 -8.23 10.70 2.48
C MET A 61 -7.33 11.46 3.46
N THR A 62 -6.09 10.99 3.69
CA THR A 62 -5.15 11.65 4.62
C THR A 62 -4.70 13.02 4.11
N LYS A 63 -4.50 13.19 2.79
CA LYS A 63 -4.21 14.50 2.17
C LYS A 63 -5.36 15.50 2.37
N ILE A 64 -6.61 15.03 2.27
CA ILE A 64 -7.79 15.86 2.50
C ILE A 64 -7.95 16.21 4.00
N ASN A 65 -7.54 15.31 4.89
CA ASN A 65 -7.80 15.42 6.33
C ASN A 65 -6.68 16.08 7.15
N GLY A 66 -5.51 16.38 6.56
CA GLY A 66 -4.47 17.11 7.30
C GLY A 66 -3.09 17.13 6.64
N HIS A 67 -2.77 18.27 6.05
CA HIS A 67 -1.46 18.89 6.25
C HIS A 67 -1.69 20.40 6.41
N SER A 68 -2.19 20.76 7.60
CA SER A 68 -2.22 22.14 8.11
C SER A 68 -1.01 22.36 9.01
#